data_AF-A0A1X6ZZ39-F1
#
_entry.id   AF-A0A1X6ZZ39-F1
#
_cell.length_a   1.000
_cell.length_b   1.000
_cell.length_c   1.000
_cell.angle_alpha   90.00
_cell.angle_beta   90.00
_cell.angle_gamma   90.00
#
_symmetry.space_group_name_H-M   'P 1'
#
loop_
_entity.id
_entity.type
_entity.pdbx_description
1 polymer ?
#
loop_
_entity_poly.entity_id
_entity_poly.type
_entity_poly.pdbx_seq_one_letter_code
_entity_poly.pdbx_strand_id
1 'polypeptide(L)' 'MILILRVFGWLGIASSGFNAAIKLFANDEAVRRYAGIDRDLDLNISIAAFCLLFLALASILAEVRALNKTETNQ' A
#
# COMPACT_ATOMS: atom_id res chain seq x y z
N MET A 1 3.55 0.96 16.57
CA MET A 1 2.61 0.08 15.83
C MET A 1 1.89 0.81 14.70
N ILE A 2 1.10 1.85 14.96
CA ILE A 2 0.37 2.62 13.90
C ILE A 2 1.30 3.23 12.84
N LEU A 3 2.42 3.84 13.25
CA LEU A 3 3.42 4.40 12.33
C LEU A 3 4.02 3.34 11.40
N ILE A 4 4.28 2.14 11.92
CA ILE A 4 4.83 1.02 11.15
C ILE A 4 3.83 0.59 10.07
N LEU A 5 2.56 0.38 10.45
CA LEU A 5 1.49 0.05 9.51
C LEU A 5 1.32 1.12 8.41
N ARG A 6 1.39 2.41 8.78
CA ARG A 6 1.33 3.52 7.81
C ARG A 6 2.50 3.51 6.84
N VAL A 7 3.73 3.32 7.33
CA VAL A 7 4.94 3.30 6.49
C VAL A 7 4.89 2.13 5.51
N PHE A 8 4.59 0.92 5.98
CA PHE A 8 4.50 -0.26 5.11
C PHE A 8 3.36 -0.16 4.10
N GLY A 9 2.21 0.36 4.51
CA GLY A 9 1.07 0.58 3.62
C GLY A 9 1.38 1.57 2.50
N TRP A 10 1.98 2.72 2.83
CA TRP A 10 2.37 3.71 1.81
C TRP A 10 3.48 3.22 0.88
N LEU A 11 4.52 2.57 1.42
CA LEU A 11 5.61 2.03 0.60
C LEU A 11 5.11 0.96 -0.38
N GLY A 12 4.22 0.08 0.06
CA GLY A 12 3.67 -0.96 -0.79
C GLY A 12 2.68 -0.44 -1.85
N ILE A 13 1.90 0.60 -1.54
CA ILE A 13 1.10 1.28 -2.58
C ILE A 13 1.99 1.97 -3.61
N ALA A 14 3.04 2.68 -3.17
CA ALA A 14 3.95 3.38 -4.07
C ALA A 14 4.68 2.41 -5.00
N SER A 15 5.19 1.30 -4.47
CA SER A 15 5.90 0.30 -5.27
C SER A 15 4.97 -0.47 -6.22
N SER A 16 3.79 -0.88 -5.74
CA SER A 16 2.77 -1.53 -6.58
C SER A 16 2.28 -0.60 -7.70
N GLY A 17 1.97 0.65 -7.37
CA GLY A 17 1.50 1.65 -8.32
C GLY A 17 2.56 1.98 -9.38
N PHE A 18 3.82 2.14 -8.98
CA PHE A 18 4.92 2.35 -9.92
C PHE A 18 5.10 1.16 -10.86
N ASN A 19 5.09 -0.06 -10.34
CA ASN A 19 5.22 -1.27 -11.15
C ASN A 19 4.00 -1.47 -12.08
N ALA A 20 2.79 -1.15 -11.62
CA ALA A 20 1.59 -1.19 -12.46
C ALA A 20 1.65 -0.15 -13.58
N ALA A 21 2.14 1.07 -13.29
CA ALA A 21 2.35 2.10 -14.30
C ALA A 21 3.37 1.67 -15.36
N ILE A 22 4.46 1.02 -14.98
CA ILE A 22 5.42 0.45 -15.95
C ILE A 22 4.73 -0.61 -16.81
N LYS A 23 3.98 -1.55 -16.22
CA LYS A 23 3.28 -2.59 -16.99
C LYS A 23 2.25 -2.03 -17.98
N LEU A 24 1.55 -0.95 -17.62
CA LEU A 24 0.50 -0.33 -18.44
C LEU A 24 1.04 0.62 -19.52
N PHE A 25 2.09 1.40 -19.22
CA PHE A 25 2.52 2.51 -20.08
C PHE A 25 3.90 2.33 -20.71
N ALA A 26 4.73 1.39 -20.23
CA ALA A 26 6.06 1.18 -20.80
C ALA A 26 6.04 0.23 -22.00
N ASN A 27 7.03 0.38 -22.88
CA ASN A 27 7.25 -0.50 -24.02
C ASN A 27 7.70 -1.90 -23.55
N ASP A 28 7.48 -2.95 -24.33
CA ASP A 28 7.68 -4.36 -23.90
C ASP A 28 9.10 -4.64 -23.40
N GLU A 29 10.10 -3.97 -23.97
CA GLU A 29 11.50 -4.07 -23.56
C GLU A 29 11.75 -3.47 -22.16
N ALA A 30 11.08 -2.36 -21.84
CA ALA A 30 11.14 -1.73 -20.52
C ALA A 30 10.32 -2.52 -19.49
N VAL A 31 9.18 -3.09 -19.87
CA VAL A 31 8.38 -3.98 -19.00
C VAL A 31 9.22 -5.19 -18.58
N ARG A 32 9.88 -5.86 -19.54
CA ARG A 32 10.74 -7.02 -19.24
C ARG A 32 11.90 -6.69 -18.32
N ARG A 33 12.44 -5.47 -18.42
CA ARG A 33 13.62 -5.05 -17.66
C ARG A 33 13.30 -4.59 -16.24
N TYR A 34 12.13 -3.99 -16.02
CA TYR A 34 11.78 -3.34 -14.75
C TYR A 34 10.57 -3.95 -14.04
N ALA A 35 9.63 -4.55 -14.77
CA ALA A 35 8.38 -5.09 -14.22
C ALA A 35 8.30 -6.63 -14.26
N GLY A 36 9.29 -7.28 -14.88
CA GLY A 36 9.41 -8.74 -14.96
C GLY A 36 8.96 -9.33 -16.29
N ILE A 37 9.01 -10.65 -16.40
CA ILE A 37 8.73 -11.37 -17.66
C ILE A 37 7.25 -11.27 -18.06
N ASP A 38 6.35 -11.04 -17.10
CA ASP A 38 4.91 -11.07 -17.30
C ASP A 38 4.24 -9.71 -17.04
N ARG A 39 3.24 -9.39 -17.86
CA ARG A 39 2.39 -8.18 -17.75
C ARG A 39 1.25 -8.36 -16.76
N ASP A 40 1.16 -9.52 -16.10
CA ASP A 40 0.12 -9.80 -15.13
C ASP A 40 0.06 -8.71 -14.03
N LEU A 41 -1.10 -8.08 -13.89
CA LEU A 41 -1.38 -7.03 -12.92
C LEU A 41 -1.97 -7.60 -11.62
N ASP A 42 -2.39 -8.86 -11.60
CA ASP A 42 -3.16 -9.44 -10.49
C ASP A 42 -2.38 -9.41 -9.16
N LEU A 43 -1.08 -9.71 -9.23
CA LEU A 43 -0.18 -9.60 -8.09
C LEU A 43 -0.03 -8.15 -7.61
N ASN A 44 0.08 -7.18 -8.51
CA ASN A 44 0.20 -5.77 -8.15
C ASN A 44 -1.07 -5.26 -7.46
N ILE A 45 -2.23 -5.62 -8.01
CA ILE A 45 -3.55 -5.27 -7.44
C ILE A 45 -3.71 -5.90 -6.06
N SER A 46 -3.34 -7.19 -5.91
CA SER A 46 -3.39 -7.90 -4.63
C SER A 46 -2.51 -7.24 -3.57
N ILE A 47 -1.26 -6.86 -3.93
CA ILE A 47 -0.35 -6.14 -3.03
C ILE A 47 -0.94 -4.77 -2.66
N ALA A 48 -1.47 -4.01 -3.62
CA ALA A 48 -2.07 -2.71 -3.36
C ALA A 48 -3.27 -2.82 -2.41
N ALA A 49 -4.15 -3.81 -2.63
CA ALA A 49 -5.29 -4.07 -1.75
C ALA A 49 -4.84 -4.41 -0.32
N PHE A 50 -3.80 -5.24 -0.18
CA PHE A 50 -3.25 -5.59 1.13
C PHE A 50 -2.64 -4.38 1.86
N CYS A 51 -1.97 -3.49 1.13
CA CYS A 51 -1.44 -2.25 1.67
C CYS A 51 -2.53 -1.26 2.09
N LEU A 52 -3.64 -1.20 1.35
CA LEU A 52 -4.82 -0.42 1.74
C LEU A 52 -5.43 -0.94 3.04
N LEU A 53 -5.49 -2.27 3.24
CA LEU A 53 -5.95 -2.86 4.51
C LEU A 53 -5.06 -2.42 5.69
N PHE A 54 -3.74 -2.40 5.52
CA PHE A 54 -2.84 -1.91 6.56
C PHE A 54 -3.03 -0.41 6.87
N LEU A 55 -3.26 0.41 5.85
CA LEU A 55 -3.56 1.84 6.04
C LEU A 55 -4.89 2.05 6.76
N ALA A 56 -5.92 1.29 6.38
CA ALA A 56 -7.24 1.34 7.00
C ALA A 56 -7.15 0.94 8.48
N LEU A 57 -6.48 -0.18 8.79
CA LEU A 57 -6.25 -0.63 10.17
C LEU A 57 -5.49 0.41 10.98
N ALA A 58 -4.44 1.01 10.40
CA ALA A 58 -3.68 2.06 11.07
C ALA A 58 -4.55 3.29 11.38
N SER A 59 -5.46 3.66 10.47
CA SER A 59 -6.41 4.76 10.68
C SER A 59 -7.39 4.46 11.80
N ILE A 60 -8.00 3.27 11.80
CA ILE A 60 -8.94 2.84 12.84
C ILE A 60 -8.25 2.81 14.21
N LEU A 61 -7.06 2.22 14.30
CA LEU A 61 -6.27 2.17 15.54
C LEU A 61 -5.88 3.57 16.05
N ALA A 62 -5.60 4.50 15.14
CA ALA A 62 -5.31 5.89 15.51
C ALA A 62 -6.53 6.58 16.13
N GLU A 63 -7.70 6.38 15.53
CA GLU A 63 -8.97 6.96 15.99
C GLU A 63 -9.37 6.38 17.36
N VAL A 64 -9.34 5.05 17.52
CA VAL A 64 -9.64 4.37 18.79
C VAL A 64 -8.71 4.86 19.91
N ARG A 65 -7.43 5.06 19.61
CA ARG A 65 -6.48 5.57 20.59
C ARG A 65 -6.75 7.03 20.97
N ALA A 66 -7.25 7.84 20.02
CA ALA A 66 -7.64 9.21 20.29
C ALA A 66 -8.89 9.26 21.19
N LEU A 67 -9.91 8.46 20.89
CA LEU A 67 -11.13 8.35 21.71
C LEU A 67 -10.82 7.89 23.15
N ASN A 68 -10.04 6.82 23.31
CA ASN A 68 -9.65 6.32 24.65
C ASN A 68 -8.88 7.35 25.48
N LYS A 69 -8.06 8.21 24.83
CA LYS A 69 -7.35 9.30 25.53
C LYS A 69 -8.31 10.38 26.01
N THR A 70 -9.39 10.66 25.28
CA THR A 70 -10.36 11.68 25.66
C THR A 70 -11.16 11.23 26.88
N GLU A 71 -11.57 9.95 26.94
CA GLU A 71 -12.31 9.39 28.08
C GLU A 71 -11.48 9.31 29.37
N THR A 72 -10.16 9.16 29.28
CA THR A 72 -9.28 9.10 30.48
C THR A 72 -8.89 10.47 31.04
N ASN A 73 -9.17 11.57 30.32
CA ASN A 73 -8.90 12.93 30.79
C ASN A 73 -10.16 13.67 31.28
N GLN A 74 -11.31 12.99 31.32
CA GLN A 74 -12.51 13.42 32.04
C GLN A 74 -12.56 12.78 33.42
#